data_AF-A0A958YCB9-F1
#
_entry.id   AF-A0A958YCB9-F1
#
_cell.length_a   1.000
_cell.length_b   1.000
_cell.length_c   1.000
_cell.angle_alpha   90.00
_cell.angle_beta   90.00
_cell.angle_gamma   90.00
#
_symmetry.space_group_name_H-M   'P 1'
#
loop_
_entity.id
_entity.type
_entity.pdbx_description
1 polymer ?
#
loop_
_entity_poly.entity_id
_entity_poly.type
_entity_poly.pdbx_seq_one_letter_code
_entity_poly.pdbx_strand_id
1 'polypeptide(L)'
;TPASVDSIVSSNGQEDHVSMGANAAVQALDVLNNLERILAIELFNASQAMHFREPLKSSEFIESLLSAYREVVPFVSNDRILHNDIEASVDFIRSLNIEMDLLIN
;
A
#
# COMPACT_ATOMS: atom_id res chain seq x y z
N THR A 1 -15.09 -1.21 12.57
CA THR A 1 -15.35 -1.56 13.98
C THR A 1 -14.82 -2.96 14.23
N PRO A 2 -14.44 -3.33 15.46
CA PRO A 2 -13.93 -4.67 15.73
C PRO A 2 -15.04 -5.71 15.53
N ALA A 3 -14.85 -6.71 14.67
CA ALA A 3 -15.82 -7.81 14.55
C ALA A 3 -15.87 -8.68 15.82
N SER A 4 -14.81 -8.66 16.64
CA SER A 4 -14.66 -9.50 17.83
C SER A 4 -15.57 -9.14 19.01
N VAL A 5 -16.31 -8.03 18.95
CA VAL A 5 -17.29 -7.66 19.99
C VAL A 5 -18.69 -8.19 19.69
N ASP A 6 -18.89 -8.75 18.49
CA ASP A 6 -20.14 -9.40 18.11
C ASP A 6 -20.07 -10.91 18.41
N SER A 7 -21.19 -11.47 18.90
CA SER A 7 -21.36 -12.90 19.11
C SER A 7 -22.81 -13.29 18.84
N ILE A 8 -23.00 -14.41 18.14
CA ILE A 8 -24.32 -14.97 17.86
C ILE A 8 -24.36 -16.38 18.40
N VAL A 9 -25.33 -16.66 19.27
CA VAL A 9 -25.52 -17.99 19.87
C VAL A 9 -25.91 -18.99 18.77
N SER A 10 -25.21 -20.11 18.76
CA SER A 10 -25.30 -21.16 17.74
C SER A 10 -25.53 -22.53 18.40
N SER A 11 -25.85 -23.55 17.60
CA SER A 11 -25.93 -24.96 18.04
C SER A 11 -26.82 -25.18 19.28
N ASN A 12 -28.00 -24.55 19.30
CA ASN A 12 -28.97 -24.61 20.40
C ASN A 12 -28.38 -24.19 21.76
N GLY A 13 -27.49 -23.19 21.77
CA GLY A 13 -26.88 -22.68 23.00
C GLY A 13 -25.58 -23.38 23.42
N GLN A 14 -25.05 -24.31 22.62
CA GLN A 14 -23.73 -24.89 22.88
C GLN A 14 -22.59 -23.94 22.53
N GLU A 15 -22.76 -23.15 21.47
CA GLU A 15 -21.81 -22.10 21.07
C GLU A 15 -22.43 -20.75 21.41
N ASP A 16 -22.41 -20.39 22.69
CA ASP A 16 -22.99 -19.14 23.20
C ASP A 16 -22.04 -17.93 23.10
N HIS A 17 -20.75 -18.18 22.83
CA HIS A 17 -19.76 -17.15 22.57
C HIS A 17 -18.85 -17.51 21.38
N VAL A 18 -18.72 -16.59 20.41
CA VAL A 18 -17.85 -16.75 19.24
C VAL A 18 -16.99 -15.51 19.02
N SER A 19 -15.83 -15.67 18.37
CA SER A 19 -14.83 -14.60 18.21
C SER A 19 -14.99 -13.76 16.93
N MET A 20 -15.82 -14.22 15.98
CA MET A 20 -15.95 -13.64 14.64
C MET A 20 -14.60 -13.47 13.91
N GLY A 21 -13.62 -14.33 14.21
CA GLY A 21 -12.25 -14.19 13.70
C GLY A 21 -12.13 -14.21 12.17
N ALA A 22 -12.95 -15.01 11.48
CA ALA A 22 -12.98 -15.02 10.02
C ALA A 22 -13.45 -13.68 9.44
N ASN A 23 -14.48 -13.07 10.04
CA ASN A 23 -14.98 -11.75 9.64
C ASN A 23 -13.93 -10.67 9.89
N ALA A 24 -13.24 -10.72 11.03
CA ALA A 24 -12.14 -9.81 11.34
C ALA A 24 -11.01 -9.91 10.30
N ALA A 25 -10.66 -11.13 9.86
CA ALA A 25 -9.62 -11.34 8.85
C ALA A 25 -10.01 -10.76 7.48
N VAL A 26 -11.26 -10.94 7.04
CA VAL A 26 -11.77 -10.36 5.79
C VAL A 26 -11.75 -8.82 5.85
N GLN A 27 -12.20 -8.24 6.96
CA GLN A 27 -12.14 -6.79 7.18
C GLN A 27 -10.70 -6.26 7.15
N ALA A 28 -9.76 -6.98 7.79
CA ALA A 28 -8.36 -6.60 7.79
C ALA A 28 -7.75 -6.64 6.38
N LEU A 29 -8.12 -7.63 5.56
CA LEU A 29 -7.70 -7.73 4.18
C LEU A 29 -8.18 -6.54 3.33
N ASP A 30 -9.43 -6.11 3.51
CA ASP A 30 -9.95 -4.91 2.82
C ASP A 30 -9.19 -3.65 3.23
N VAL A 31 -8.89 -3.50 4.52
CA VAL A 31 -8.08 -2.37 5.02
C VAL A 31 -6.67 -2.40 4.42
N LEU A 32 -6.03 -3.58 4.37
CA LEU A 32 -4.71 -3.74 3.78
C LEU A 32 -4.70 -3.35 2.29
N ASN A 33 -5.67 -3.83 1.51
CA ASN A 33 -5.81 -3.49 0.09
C ASN A 33 -5.96 -1.96 -0.12
N ASN A 34 -6.73 -1.30 0.74
CA ASN A 34 -6.87 0.16 0.68
C ASN A 34 -5.58 0.88 1.07
N LEU A 35 -4.87 0.38 2.09
CA LEU A 35 -3.61 0.96 2.55
C LEU A 35 -2.53 0.88 1.46
N GLU A 36 -2.37 -0.27 0.80
CA GLU A 36 -1.45 -0.45 -0.32
C GLU A 36 -1.73 0.58 -1.42
N ARG A 37 -3.00 0.85 -1.71
CA ARG A 37 -3.40 1.86 -2.71
C ARG A 37 -3.09 3.28 -2.27
N ILE A 38 -3.28 3.61 -1.00
CA ILE A 38 -2.90 4.92 -0.46
C ILE A 38 -1.39 5.13 -0.60
N LEU A 39 -0.59 4.15 -0.19
CA LEU A 39 0.88 4.21 -0.31
C LEU A 39 1.34 4.30 -1.76
N ALA A 40 0.68 3.59 -2.67
CA ALA A 40 0.96 3.66 -4.11
C ALA A 40 0.72 5.07 -4.67
N ILE A 41 -0.38 5.73 -4.29
CA ILE A 41 -0.70 7.10 -4.71
C ILE A 41 0.29 8.11 -4.08
N GLU A 42 0.69 7.88 -2.83
CA GLU A 42 1.70 8.69 -2.17
C GLU A 42 3.05 8.61 -2.90
N LEU A 43 3.53 7.40 -3.19
CA LEU A 43 4.76 7.17 -3.96
C LEU A 43 4.68 7.79 -5.35
N PHE A 44 3.53 7.63 -6.04
CA PHE A 44 3.30 8.24 -7.34
C PHE A 44 3.50 9.75 -7.27
N ASN A 45 2.82 10.44 -6.35
CA ASN A 45 2.93 11.88 -6.19
C ASN A 45 4.33 12.32 -5.74
N ALA A 46 4.94 11.59 -4.81
CA ALA A 46 6.30 11.85 -4.34
C ALA A 46 7.31 11.77 -5.49
N SER A 47 7.18 10.78 -6.38
CA SER A 47 8.05 10.66 -7.55
C SER A 47 7.97 11.89 -8.47
N GLN A 48 6.77 12.42 -8.72
CA GLN A 48 6.57 13.63 -9.52
C GLN A 48 7.18 14.84 -8.82
N ALA A 49 6.90 15.00 -7.52
CA ALA A 49 7.45 16.10 -6.72
C ALA A 49 8.98 16.11 -6.70
N MET A 50 9.61 14.93 -6.61
CA MET A 50 11.06 14.80 -6.64
C MET A 50 11.65 15.19 -8.00
N HIS A 51 11.00 14.81 -9.10
CA HIS A 51 11.42 15.24 -10.43
C HIS A 51 11.35 16.77 -10.59
N PHE A 52 10.30 17.41 -10.08
CA PHE A 52 10.19 18.88 -10.12
C PHE A 52 11.24 19.61 -9.27
N ARG A 53 11.97 18.91 -8.39
CA ARG A 53 13.03 19.48 -7.54
C ARG A 53 14.42 19.34 -8.13
N GLU A 54 14.56 18.72 -9.30
CA GLU A 54 15.86 18.59 -9.97
C GLU A 54 16.52 19.99 -10.15
N PRO A 55 17.84 20.13 -9.91
CA PRO A 55 18.83 19.07 -9.73
C PRO A 55 19.07 18.62 -8.27
N LEU A 56 18.23 19.03 -7.30
CA LEU A 56 18.38 18.58 -5.91
C LEU A 56 18.08 17.08 -5.82
N LYS A 57 18.87 16.36 -5.02
CA LYS A 57 18.75 14.92 -4.81
C LYS A 57 18.46 14.59 -3.36
N SER A 58 17.80 13.46 -3.15
CA SER A 58 17.61 12.80 -1.86
C SER A 58 18.83 11.93 -1.49
N SER A 59 18.69 11.09 -0.46
CA SER A 59 19.66 10.05 -0.13
C SER A 59 19.76 8.99 -1.23
N GLU A 60 20.90 8.28 -1.31
CA GLU A 60 21.16 7.25 -2.32
C GLU A 60 20.08 6.17 -2.36
N PHE A 61 19.59 5.76 -1.20
CA PHE A 61 18.50 4.78 -1.09
C PHE A 61 17.19 5.27 -1.72
N ILE A 62 16.80 6.52 -1.45
CA ILE A 62 15.57 7.08 -2.02
C ILE A 62 15.74 7.27 -3.53
N GLU A 63 16.91 7.73 -3.99
CA GLU A 63 17.18 7.88 -5.43
C GLU A 63 17.16 6.53 -6.17
N SER A 64 17.70 5.46 -5.57
CA SER A 64 17.66 4.12 -6.19
C SER A 64 16.23 3.57 -6.26
N LEU A 65 15.44 3.74 -5.20
CA LEU A 65 14.02 3.38 -5.17
C LEU A 65 13.24 4.15 -6.24
N LEU A 66 13.42 5.47 -6.32
CA LEU A 66 12.74 6.31 -7.30
C LEU A 66 13.15 5.94 -8.73
N SER A 67 14.42 5.62 -8.96
CA SER A 67 14.90 5.15 -10.26
C SER A 67 14.20 3.85 -10.67
N ALA A 68 14.16 2.85 -9.79
CA ALA A 68 13.47 1.58 -10.05
C ALA A 68 11.96 1.78 -10.28
N TYR A 69 11.33 2.65 -9.49
CA TYR A 69 9.92 2.97 -9.65
C TYR A 69 9.63 3.66 -11.00
N ARG A 70 10.52 4.53 -11.47
CA ARG A 70 10.38 5.24 -12.76
C ARG A 70 10.46 4.33 -13.98
N GLU A 71 11.07 3.16 -13.87
CA GLU A 71 11.04 2.13 -14.92
C GLU A 71 9.65 1.52 -15.09
N VAL A 72 8.84 1.52 -14.03
CA VAL A 72 7.46 0.99 -14.02
C VAL A 72 6.45 2.10 -14.31
N VAL A 73 6.60 3.26 -13.67
CA VAL A 73 5.65 4.38 -13.79
C VAL A 73 6.37 5.65 -14.29
N PRO A 74 6.20 6.02 -15.56
CA PRO A 74 6.94 7.13 -16.16
C PRO A 74 6.42 8.49 -15.70
N PHE A 75 7.28 9.51 -15.81
CA PHE A 75 6.91 10.91 -15.53
C PHE A 75 5.65 11.34 -16.28
N VAL A 76 4.79 12.11 -15.61
CA VAL A 76 3.54 12.60 -16.18
C VAL A 76 3.80 14.02 -16.68
N SER A 77 4.16 14.15 -17.96
CA SER A 77 4.45 15.44 -18.58
C SER A 77 3.21 16.16 -19.10
N ASN A 78 2.14 15.41 -19.40
CA ASN A 78 0.88 15.90 -19.93
C ASN A 78 -0.26 15.06 -19.36
N ASP A 79 -1.47 15.62 -19.37
CA ASP A 79 -2.67 14.92 -18.89
C ASP A 79 -2.89 13.61 -19.64
N ARG A 80 -3.14 12.55 -18.86
CA ARG A 80 -3.46 11.20 -19.34
C ARG A 80 -4.31 10.46 -18.32
N ILE A 81 -4.81 9.29 -18.71
CA ILE A 81 -5.53 8.40 -17.78
C ILE A 81 -4.53 7.85 -16.76
N LEU A 82 -4.72 8.21 -15.49
CA LEU A 82 -3.84 7.80 -14.38
C LEU A 82 -4.19 6.44 -13.79
N HIS A 83 -5.34 5.85 -14.15
CA HIS A 83 -5.76 4.56 -13.58
C HIS A 83 -4.68 3.49 -13.73
N ASN A 84 -4.13 3.32 -14.93
CA ASN A 84 -3.09 2.32 -15.20
C ASN A 84 -1.79 2.61 -14.43
N ASP A 85 -1.41 3.89 -14.29
CA ASP A 85 -0.24 4.29 -13.52
C ASP A 85 -0.42 3.97 -12.02
N ILE A 86 -1.64 4.17 -11.50
CA ILE A 86 -1.96 3.84 -10.10
C ILE A 86 -1.99 2.32 -9.89
N GLU A 87 -2.57 1.52 -10.79
CA GLU A 87 -2.52 0.06 -10.67
C GLU A 87 -1.08 -0.46 -10.70
N ALA A 88 -0.26 0.03 -11.64
CA ALA A 88 1.16 -0.32 -11.70
C ALA A 88 1.92 0.09 -10.42
N SER A 89 1.52 1.19 -9.79
CA SER A 89 2.08 1.62 -8.50
C SER A 89 1.69 0.70 -7.36
N VAL A 90 0.45 0.18 -7.34
CA VAL A 90 -0.01 -0.81 -6.36
C VAL A 90 0.78 -2.10 -6.51
N ASP A 91 0.95 -2.57 -7.74
CA ASP A 91 1.73 -3.78 -8.03
C ASP A 91 3.20 -3.60 -7.63
N PHE A 92 3.77 -2.42 -7.87
CA PHE A 92 5.12 -2.08 -7.41
C PHE A 92 5.23 -2.20 -5.89
N ILE A 93 4.32 -1.57 -5.13
CA ILE A 93 4.29 -1.65 -3.66
C ILE A 93 4.20 -3.10 -3.16
N ARG A 94 3.37 -3.94 -3.80
CA ARG A 94 3.22 -5.35 -3.42
C ARG A 94 4.45 -6.20 -3.73
N SER A 95 5.19 -5.84 -4.78
CA SER A 95 6.42 -6.53 -5.19
C SER A 95 7.66 -6.03 -4.43
N LEU A 96 7.53 -4.89 -3.73
CA LEU A 96 8.63 -4.21 -3.08
C LEU A 96 9.14 -5.05 -1.90
N ASN A 97 10.40 -5.46 -1.99
CA ASN A 97 11.09 -6.14 -0.91
C ASN A 97 12.26 -5.27 -0.46
N ILE A 98 12.18 -4.76 0.77
CA ILE A 98 13.22 -3.90 1.35
C ILE A 98 13.87 -4.67 2.50
N GLU A 99 15.19 -4.86 2.43
CA GLU A 99 15.93 -5.39 3.57
C GLU A 99 15.91 -4.37 4.70
N MET A 100 15.54 -4.81 5.90
CA MET A 100 15.31 -3.93 7.05
C MET A 100 16.55 -3.10 7.42
N ASP A 101 17.75 -3.63 7.15
CA ASP A 101 19.03 -2.98 7.44
C ASP A 101 19.27 -1.73 6.58
N LEU A 102 18.61 -1.61 5.42
CA LEU A 102 18.66 -0.42 4.56
C LEU A 102 17.80 0.74 5.08
N LEU A 103 16.85 0.48 5.98
CA LEU A 103 15.92 1.49 6.52
C LEU A 103 16.40 2.13 7.83
N ILE A 104 17.35 1.49 8.53
CA ILE A 104 17.73 1.85 9.91
C ILE A 104 19.14 2.48 9.98
N ASN A 105 19.92 2.42 8.89
CA ASN A 105 21.24 3.05 8.78
C ASN A 105 21.17 4.39 8.04
#